data_AF-A0A9N9EJX5-F1
#
_entry.id   AF-A0A9N9EJX5-F1
#
_cell.length_a   1.000
_cell.length_b   1.000
_cell.length_c   1.000
_cell.angle_alpha   90.00
_cell.angle_beta   90.00
_cell.angle_gamma   90.00
#
_symmetry.space_group_name_H-M   'P 1'
#
loop_
_entity.id
_entity.type
_entity.pdbx_description
1 polymer ?
#
loop_
_entity_poly.entity_id
_entity_poly.type
_entity_poly.pdbx_seq_one_letter_code
_entity_poly.pdbx_strand_id
1 'polypeptide(L)'
;MDYETGWKGFAEFREVREKYDFFTICRTPKLATLITLQPIERYRDLFDAAIIFSDILVIPQALGLEVEMLPGKGPHFPNPLEVPQDIDTRLRKHVNVYEELGYVFEAITMTRKALDGRVPLIGFIGGPWTLMAYMIEGGGSNNLSKAKKWLFSYPEESKRLLQKITDICIEFLIGQIKAGAQMIQVFESWGGELSPYDFNIFSLPYITQIVDKVKSQLKQEDIEPVPMTIFSKGSWYALESLSNIGYDTVSLDWTIDPAYAKAITKGRVTLQGNMDPTVLYGSHEEIRSTVRRMLENFGTSEKYIVNLGHGILPTVDPENVKVFLETVHKVGNQRIDMNGQSHNTGYTSFALLVHLTIIFQHLHTLFITPSTSIPSSRLTSFTQLVYVTTTCFHIATLLANLFKKSQVEKALVLYGTWVIWSGWAMCLWLIKPESRPDSLISRPLTISSMQGYYYNYYVNRNGSVMLYDLEYLIEPMDVAPFLTHGKWKSTTLPILSFILLLAMRRNHWGLITWEHLTVLDSVKSWSYRTWCIAGSAAGWILFWEAIKFWFHVPFNYTGSVDDGITLYHTDLSRFPNLFDILWGSIISGIFMICWWSFWTFQYRGVVWKKELKEGVVVWFDGFVQVGGVC
;
A
#
# COMPACT_ATOMS: atom_id res chain seq x y z
N MET A 1 15.45 5.74 44.70
CA MET A 1 15.16 4.53 43.92
C MET A 1 16.49 4.03 43.40
N ASP A 2 16.93 2.87 43.86
CA ASP A 2 18.21 2.27 43.49
C ASP A 2 18.30 2.07 41.98
N TYR A 3 19.22 2.78 41.33
CA TYR A 3 19.46 2.70 39.88
C TYR A 3 20.24 1.43 39.48
N GLU A 4 20.70 0.62 40.44
CA GLU A 4 21.56 -0.54 40.17
C GLU A 4 20.80 -1.85 39.96
N THR A 5 19.55 -1.99 40.41
CA THR A 5 18.80 -3.27 40.33
C THR A 5 17.83 -3.38 39.16
N GLY A 6 17.67 -2.34 38.32
CA GLY A 6 16.69 -2.27 37.23
C GLY A 6 17.24 -2.23 35.80
N TRP A 7 18.57 -2.32 35.62
CA TRP A 7 19.19 -2.14 34.31
C TRP A 7 19.09 -3.42 33.46
N LYS A 8 18.12 -3.44 32.54
CA LYS A 8 17.91 -4.54 31.56
C LYS A 8 18.72 -4.39 30.26
N GLY A 9 19.45 -3.30 30.08
CA GLY A 9 20.17 -2.98 28.83
C GLY A 9 21.32 -3.94 28.47
N PHE A 10 22.17 -3.50 27.54
CA PHE A 10 23.27 -4.28 26.95
C PHE A 10 24.35 -4.70 27.97
N ALA A 11 24.35 -5.97 28.37
CA ALA A 11 25.24 -6.49 29.41
C ALA A 11 26.73 -6.30 29.08
N GLU A 12 27.15 -6.62 27.86
CA GLU A 12 28.51 -6.43 27.36
C GLU A 12 28.97 -4.97 27.36
N PHE A 13 28.06 -4.00 27.26
CA PHE A 13 28.41 -2.59 27.38
C PHE A 13 28.69 -2.23 28.84
N ARG A 14 27.90 -2.75 29.80
CA ARG A 14 28.15 -2.54 31.24
C ARG A 14 29.48 -3.10 31.67
N GLU A 15 29.80 -4.32 31.25
CA GLU A 15 31.03 -4.98 31.66
C GLU A 15 32.27 -4.16 31.29
N VAL A 16 32.20 -3.38 30.22
CA VAL A 16 33.25 -2.42 29.84
C VAL A 16 33.17 -1.15 30.69
N ARG A 17 31.98 -0.59 30.91
CA ARG A 17 31.74 0.62 31.73
C ARG A 17 32.05 0.45 33.23
N GLU A 18 31.98 -0.78 33.75
CA GLU A 18 32.37 -1.12 35.13
C GLU A 18 33.89 -1.12 35.31
N LYS A 19 34.63 -1.41 34.23
CA LYS A 19 36.11 -1.48 34.24
C LYS A 19 36.78 -0.15 33.92
N TYR A 20 36.12 0.69 33.11
CA TYR A 20 36.70 1.92 32.58
C TYR A 20 35.70 3.07 32.67
N ASP A 21 36.17 4.26 33.06
CA ASP A 21 35.37 5.48 32.98
C ASP A 21 35.07 5.84 31.52
N PHE A 22 34.09 6.73 31.34
CA PHE A 22 33.49 6.97 30.02
C PHE A 22 34.49 7.58 29.03
N PHE A 23 35.25 8.58 29.47
CA PHE A 23 36.20 9.25 28.60
C PHE A 23 37.45 8.41 28.37
N THR A 24 37.85 7.54 29.31
CA THR A 24 38.89 6.53 29.05
C THR A 24 38.49 5.60 27.91
N ILE A 25 37.22 5.16 27.85
CA ILE A 25 36.73 4.35 26.74
C ILE A 25 36.77 5.14 25.43
N CYS A 26 36.24 6.38 25.40
CA CYS A 26 36.26 7.22 24.20
C CYS A 26 37.69 7.50 23.71
N ARG A 27 38.64 7.68 24.63
CA ARG A 27 40.05 8.00 24.35
C ARG A 27 40.92 6.79 24.05
N THR A 28 40.39 5.58 24.17
CA THR A 28 41.11 4.33 23.88
C THR A 28 40.55 3.71 22.61
N PRO A 29 41.22 3.84 21.44
CA PRO A 29 40.70 3.38 20.16
C PRO A 29 40.20 1.93 20.16
N LYS A 30 40.94 1.02 20.83
CA LYS A 30 40.54 -0.39 20.99
C LYS A 30 39.22 -0.57 21.75
N LEU A 31 38.97 0.22 22.79
CA LEU A 31 37.73 0.12 23.59
C LEU A 31 36.56 0.76 22.84
N ALA A 32 36.77 1.90 22.19
CA ALA A 32 35.77 2.52 21.33
C ALA A 32 35.35 1.57 20.18
N THR A 33 36.32 0.96 19.50
CA THR A 33 36.06 -0.07 18.48
C THR A 33 35.31 -1.26 19.05
N LEU A 34 35.73 -1.80 20.19
CA LEU A 34 35.05 -2.92 20.83
C LEU A 34 33.56 -2.61 21.06
N ILE A 35 33.25 -1.46 21.64
CA ILE A 35 31.86 -1.06 21.92
C ILE A 35 31.07 -0.82 20.64
N THR A 36 31.65 -0.16 19.62
CA THR A 36 30.96 0.04 18.34
C THR A 36 30.57 -1.28 17.67
N LEU A 37 31.38 -2.33 17.82
CA LEU A 37 31.10 -3.64 17.23
C LEU A 37 30.03 -4.42 18.02
N GLN A 38 29.83 -4.17 19.31
CA GLN A 38 28.91 -4.97 20.15
C GLN A 38 27.48 -5.09 19.57
N PRO A 39 26.80 -4.01 19.12
CA PRO A 39 25.48 -4.14 18.50
C PRO A 39 25.52 -4.91 17.18
N ILE A 40 26.56 -4.71 16.38
CA ILE A 40 26.74 -5.42 15.10
C ILE A 40 26.93 -6.92 15.34
N GLU A 41 27.72 -7.32 16.34
CA GLU A 41 27.91 -8.73 16.66
C GLU A 41 26.65 -9.36 17.28
N ARG A 42 25.94 -8.62 18.14
CA ARG A 42 24.72 -9.09 18.80
C ARG A 42 23.58 -9.35 17.83
N TYR A 43 23.31 -8.35 16.97
CA TYR A 43 22.15 -8.36 16.09
C TYR A 43 22.51 -8.81 14.66
N ARG A 44 23.80 -9.05 14.39
CA ARG A 44 24.32 -9.51 13.10
C ARG A 44 23.83 -8.60 11.98
N ASP A 45 23.17 -9.20 10.98
CA ASP A 45 22.74 -8.55 9.75
C ASP A 45 21.51 -7.65 9.92
N LEU A 46 21.03 -7.42 11.15
CA LEU A 46 19.84 -6.59 11.42
C LEU A 46 20.13 -5.09 11.51
N PHE A 47 21.38 -4.70 11.80
CA PHE A 47 21.79 -3.30 11.73
C PHE A 47 22.43 -3.02 10.38
N ASP A 48 21.95 -1.99 9.68
CA ASP A 48 22.45 -1.62 8.35
C ASP A 48 23.58 -0.58 8.38
N ALA A 49 23.95 -0.09 9.57
CA ALA A 49 25.05 0.86 9.79
C ALA A 49 25.57 0.74 11.24
N ALA A 50 26.85 1.02 11.44
CA ALA A 50 27.46 1.20 12.75
C ALA A 50 27.72 2.69 13.00
N ILE A 51 27.59 3.17 14.22
CA ILE A 51 28.02 4.52 14.62
C ILE A 51 29.22 4.42 15.56
N ILE A 52 30.26 5.21 15.32
CA ILE A 52 31.46 5.19 16.16
C ILE A 52 31.10 5.51 17.61
N PHE A 53 31.68 4.80 18.57
CA PHE A 53 31.50 5.12 19.98
C PHE A 53 32.45 6.26 20.33
N SER A 54 31.87 7.42 20.60
CA SER A 54 32.55 8.64 21.02
C SER A 54 31.55 9.50 21.78
N ASP A 55 31.87 10.76 22.05
CA ASP A 55 30.97 11.72 22.67
C ASP A 55 31.05 13.08 21.98
N ILE A 56 29.95 13.84 21.99
CA ILE A 56 29.94 15.19 21.39
C ILE A 56 30.84 16.17 22.16
N LEU A 57 31.07 15.93 23.45
CA LEU A 57 31.81 16.83 24.35
C LEU A 57 33.34 16.71 24.21
N VAL A 58 33.83 15.83 23.34
CA VAL A 58 35.26 15.78 22.98
C VAL A 58 35.73 17.10 22.34
N ILE A 59 34.85 17.83 21.66
CA ILE A 59 35.16 19.15 21.07
C ILE A 59 35.38 20.20 22.18
N PRO A 60 34.47 20.39 23.15
CA PRO A 60 34.75 21.18 24.35
C PRO A 60 36.03 20.78 25.10
N GLN A 61 36.35 19.49 25.20
CA GLN A 61 37.61 19.03 25.77
C GLN A 61 38.82 19.49 24.96
N ALA A 62 38.78 19.35 23.63
CA ALA A 62 39.84 19.83 22.74
C ALA A 62 40.00 21.36 22.78
N LEU A 63 38.91 22.09 23.08
CA LEU A 63 38.92 23.53 23.35
C LEU A 63 39.57 23.90 24.69
N GLY A 64 39.86 22.93 25.56
CA GLY A 64 40.55 23.11 26.84
C GLY A 64 39.64 23.07 28.07
N LEU A 65 38.35 22.74 27.92
CA LEU A 65 37.47 22.56 29.07
C LEU A 65 37.58 21.16 29.66
N GLU A 66 37.54 21.06 30.97
CA GLU A 66 37.43 19.78 31.67
C GLU A 66 35.98 19.29 31.64
N VAL A 67 35.80 18.00 31.34
CA VAL A 67 34.49 17.34 31.29
C VAL A 67 34.57 16.00 31.97
N GLU A 68 33.68 15.78 32.93
CA GLU A 68 33.52 14.55 33.68
C GLU A 68 32.19 13.88 33.32
N MET A 69 32.15 12.55 33.40
CA MET A 69 30.90 11.80 33.26
C MET A 69 30.50 11.24 34.64
N LEU A 70 29.63 11.97 35.34
CA LEU A 70 29.23 11.63 36.70
C LEU A 70 28.13 10.54 36.71
N PRO A 71 28.28 9.46 37.49
CA PRO A 71 27.27 8.41 37.61
C PRO A 71 25.89 8.98 38.00
N GLY A 72 24.86 8.63 37.22
CA GLY A 72 23.46 9.05 37.46
C GLY A 72 23.16 10.54 37.20
N LYS A 73 24.17 11.38 36.92
CA LYS A 73 24.01 12.81 36.63
C LYS A 73 24.31 13.16 35.17
N GLY A 74 25.18 12.39 34.51
CA GLY A 74 25.59 12.64 33.13
C GLY A 74 26.80 13.58 33.05
N PRO A 75 26.99 14.28 31.92
CA PRO A 75 28.15 15.12 31.70
C PRO A 75 28.16 16.33 32.63
N HIS A 76 29.32 16.64 33.18
CA HIS A 76 29.55 17.74 34.10
C HIS A 76 30.82 18.50 33.71
N PHE A 77 30.73 19.81 33.63
CA PHE A 77 31.88 20.70 33.53
C PHE A 77 32.11 21.30 34.92
N PRO A 78 33.21 20.95 35.62
CA PRO A 78 33.49 21.51 36.94
C PRO A 78 33.59 23.04 36.92
N ASN A 79 34.07 23.58 35.80
CA ASN A 79 34.23 25.00 35.58
C ASN A 79 33.58 25.36 34.22
N PRO A 80 32.27 25.60 34.13
CA PRO A 80 31.62 26.04 32.89
C PRO A 80 31.99 27.49 32.54
N LEU A 81 31.68 27.93 31.31
CA LEU A 81 31.81 29.34 30.92
C LEU A 81 30.69 30.17 31.57
N GLU A 82 31.05 31.24 32.27
CA GLU A 82 30.09 32.09 32.97
C GLU A 82 29.92 33.45 32.30
N VAL A 83 31.03 34.04 31.84
CA VAL A 83 31.08 35.38 31.25
C VAL A 83 31.81 35.38 29.89
N PRO A 84 31.53 36.34 28.99
CA PRO A 84 32.16 36.38 27.66
C PRO A 84 33.69 36.38 27.64
N GLN A 85 34.33 36.93 28.68
CA GLN A 85 35.78 36.94 28.83
C GLN A 85 36.37 35.53 28.94
N ASP A 86 35.59 34.55 29.41
CA ASP A 86 36.03 33.16 29.54
C ASP A 86 36.40 32.53 28.20
N ILE A 87 35.86 33.04 27.08
CA ILE A 87 36.27 32.60 25.74
C ILE A 87 37.78 32.80 25.55
N ASP A 88 38.34 33.91 26.02
CA ASP A 88 39.74 34.27 25.80
C ASP A 88 40.67 33.77 26.91
N THR A 89 40.16 33.63 28.13
CA THR A 89 40.95 33.23 29.30
C THR A 89 40.94 31.72 29.56
N ARG A 90 39.89 31.01 29.13
CA ARG A 90 39.69 29.59 29.47
C ARG A 90 39.73 28.65 28.28
N LEU A 91 39.42 29.13 27.07
CA LEU A 91 39.53 28.30 25.86
C LEU A 91 40.88 28.48 25.20
N ARG A 92 41.38 27.41 24.57
CA ARG A 92 42.59 27.45 23.76
C ARG A 92 42.39 28.36 22.56
N LYS A 93 43.36 29.26 22.34
CA LYS A 93 43.36 30.17 21.19
C LYS A 93 43.45 29.40 19.86
N HIS A 94 44.36 28.43 19.81
CA HIS A 94 44.55 27.52 18.70
C HIS A 94 44.40 26.08 19.17
N VAL A 95 43.67 25.27 18.41
CA VAL A 95 43.46 23.84 18.66
C VAL A 95 43.98 23.11 17.43
N ASN A 96 44.94 22.21 17.60
CA ASN A 96 45.30 21.26 16.55
C ASN A 96 44.36 20.04 16.68
N VAL A 97 43.37 19.95 15.80
CA VAL A 97 42.34 18.90 15.88
C VAL A 97 42.94 17.51 15.72
N TYR A 98 43.96 17.35 14.88
CA TYR A 98 44.60 16.05 14.66
C TYR A 98 45.41 15.56 15.86
N GLU A 99 46.01 16.47 16.63
CA GLU A 99 46.70 16.13 17.87
C GLU A 99 45.71 15.85 19.01
N GLU A 100 44.73 16.73 19.21
CA GLU A 100 43.83 16.67 20.35
C GLU A 100 42.73 15.59 20.21
N LEU A 101 42.29 15.30 18.99
CA LEU A 101 41.21 14.34 18.70
C LEU A 101 41.69 13.15 17.86
N GLY A 102 43.00 12.98 17.69
CA GLY A 102 43.60 11.89 16.90
C GLY A 102 43.16 10.49 17.34
N TYR A 103 42.88 10.30 18.63
CA TYR A 103 42.36 9.03 19.15
C TYR A 103 41.00 8.65 18.53
N VAL A 104 40.15 9.61 18.17
CA VAL A 104 38.87 9.32 17.49
C VAL A 104 39.12 8.85 16.06
N PHE A 105 40.08 9.48 15.37
CA PHE A 105 40.45 9.07 14.01
C PHE A 105 41.07 7.67 13.99
N GLU A 106 41.89 7.33 14.98
CA GLU A 106 42.40 5.98 15.15
C GLU A 106 41.27 4.99 15.43
N ALA A 107 40.32 5.33 16.32
CA ALA A 107 39.15 4.50 16.60
C ALA A 107 38.30 4.25 15.34
N ILE A 108 38.05 5.27 14.52
CA ILE A 108 37.34 5.13 13.24
C ILE A 108 38.09 4.20 12.30
N THR A 109 39.40 4.41 12.14
CA THR A 109 40.24 3.57 11.27
C THR A 109 40.22 2.10 11.72
N MET A 110 40.38 1.86 13.02
CA MET A 110 40.33 0.51 13.61
C MET A 110 38.96 -0.14 13.41
N THR A 111 37.90 0.60 13.68
CA THR A 111 36.52 0.12 13.56
C THR A 111 36.17 -0.18 12.11
N ARG A 112 36.55 0.69 11.17
CA ARG A 112 36.31 0.48 9.74
C ARG A 112 36.97 -0.79 9.23
N LYS A 113 38.20 -1.08 9.68
CA LYS A 113 38.90 -2.34 9.37
C LYS A 113 38.19 -3.54 9.99
N ALA A 114 37.76 -3.44 11.25
CA ALA A 114 37.10 -4.55 11.96
C ALA A 114 35.67 -4.84 11.48
N LEU A 115 34.99 -3.84 10.92
CA LEU A 115 33.71 -4.03 10.24
C LEU A 115 33.84 -4.86 8.95
N ASP A 116 35.02 -4.85 8.31
CA ASP A 116 35.34 -5.65 7.12
C ASP A 116 34.27 -5.55 6.01
N GLY A 117 33.79 -4.33 5.78
CA GLY A 117 32.78 -4.06 4.74
C GLY A 117 31.36 -4.55 5.04
N ARG A 118 31.07 -5.12 6.23
CA ARG A 118 29.73 -5.60 6.60
C ARG A 118 28.67 -4.50 6.55
N VAL A 119 28.98 -3.34 7.13
CA VAL A 119 28.10 -2.17 7.20
C VAL A 119 28.91 -0.87 7.13
N PRO A 120 28.33 0.25 6.66
CA PRO A 120 28.96 1.56 6.73
C PRO A 120 29.17 2.04 8.18
N LEU A 121 30.24 2.81 8.39
CA LEU A 121 30.54 3.46 9.67
C LEU A 121 30.15 4.95 9.64
N ILE A 122 29.33 5.36 10.60
CA ILE A 122 28.86 6.73 10.80
C ILE A 122 29.79 7.43 11.80
N GLY A 123 30.39 8.55 11.37
CA GLY A 123 31.05 9.53 12.23
C GLY A 123 30.06 10.60 12.72
N PHE A 124 30.38 11.35 13.76
CA PHE A 124 29.46 12.38 14.24
C PHE A 124 30.10 13.51 15.06
N ILE A 125 29.34 14.59 15.24
CA ILE A 125 29.63 15.71 16.14
C ILE A 125 28.36 16.23 16.82
N GLY A 126 28.52 17.01 17.89
CA GLY A 126 27.45 17.89 18.38
C GLY A 126 27.34 19.15 17.51
N GLY A 127 26.12 19.67 17.37
CA GLY A 127 25.86 20.94 16.72
C GLY A 127 26.43 22.12 17.53
N PRO A 128 26.86 23.23 16.90
CA PRO A 128 27.50 24.34 17.59
C PRO A 128 26.67 24.95 18.73
N TRP A 129 25.36 25.10 18.54
CA TRP A 129 24.47 25.59 19.60
C TRP A 129 24.40 24.62 20.77
N THR A 130 24.24 23.33 20.48
CA THR A 130 24.19 22.26 21.48
C THR A 130 25.46 22.22 22.32
N LEU A 131 26.63 22.30 21.68
CA LEU A 131 27.93 22.32 22.37
C LEU A 131 28.11 23.58 23.22
N MET A 132 27.78 24.76 22.67
CA MET A 132 27.80 26.01 23.42
C MET A 132 26.92 25.92 24.67
N ALA A 133 25.72 25.35 24.57
CA ALA A 133 24.82 25.17 25.70
C ALA A 133 25.46 24.32 26.81
N TYR A 134 26.08 23.18 26.48
CA TYR A 134 26.80 22.37 27.48
C TYR A 134 27.95 23.14 28.15
N MET A 135 28.75 23.87 27.35
CA MET A 135 29.90 24.63 27.85
C MET A 135 29.50 25.73 28.85
N ILE A 136 28.31 26.31 28.73
CA ILE A 136 27.80 27.39 29.59
C ILE A 136 26.94 26.86 30.74
N GLU A 137 26.08 25.88 30.48
CA GLU A 137 25.23 25.29 31.52
C GLU A 137 26.07 24.50 32.55
N GLY A 138 27.12 23.85 32.05
CA GLY A 138 28.01 22.97 32.80
C GLY A 138 27.54 21.52 32.87
N GLY A 139 26.62 21.13 31.98
CA GLY A 139 26.01 19.81 31.93
C GLY A 139 24.65 19.84 31.23
N GLY A 140 23.86 18.79 31.42
CA GLY A 140 22.45 18.80 30.98
C GLY A 140 21.64 19.83 31.77
N SER A 141 20.65 20.46 31.12
CA SER A 141 19.80 21.48 31.73
C SER A 141 18.38 21.40 31.15
N ASN A 142 17.37 21.64 32.00
CA ASN A 142 15.96 21.51 31.62
C ASN A 142 15.42 22.72 30.85
N ASN A 143 16.10 23.86 30.91
CA ASN A 143 15.60 25.11 30.32
C ASN A 143 16.68 25.93 29.59
N LEU A 144 17.94 25.54 29.68
CA LEU A 144 19.09 26.21 29.09
C LEU A 144 19.16 27.72 29.45
N SER A 145 18.74 28.08 30.66
CA SER A 145 18.58 29.48 31.07
C SER A 145 19.89 30.29 31.06
N LYS A 146 21.04 29.70 31.40
CA LYS A 146 22.35 30.38 31.35
C LYS A 146 22.79 30.59 29.91
N ALA A 147 22.66 29.56 29.07
CA ALA A 147 23.00 29.63 27.66
C ALA A 147 22.11 30.64 26.91
N LYS A 148 20.79 30.64 27.18
CA LYS A 148 19.86 31.64 26.62
C LYS A 148 20.14 33.05 27.13
N LYS A 149 20.52 33.22 28.40
CA LYS A 149 20.96 34.52 28.92
C LYS A 149 22.15 35.06 28.11
N TRP A 150 23.09 34.22 27.74
CA TRP A 150 24.21 34.61 26.86
C TRP A 150 23.72 35.11 25.50
N LEU A 151 22.79 34.41 24.85
CA LEU A 151 22.25 34.85 23.55
C LEU A 151 21.65 36.26 23.60
N PHE A 152 20.93 36.57 24.69
CA PHE A 152 20.22 37.84 24.82
C PHE A 152 21.05 38.97 25.44
N SER A 153 22.01 38.64 26.29
CA SER A 153 22.85 39.64 26.98
C SER A 153 24.15 39.93 26.22
N TYR A 154 24.66 38.96 25.47
CA TYR A 154 25.97 38.97 24.81
C TYR A 154 25.88 38.33 23.40
N PRO A 155 25.04 38.86 22.49
CA PRO A 155 24.77 38.21 21.21
C PRO A 155 26.01 38.09 20.31
N GLU A 156 26.89 39.09 20.31
CA GLU A 156 28.09 39.07 19.46
C GLU A 156 29.14 38.10 20.00
N GLU A 157 29.30 38.02 21.32
CA GLU A 157 30.19 37.07 21.96
C GLU A 157 29.67 35.63 21.87
N SER A 158 28.35 35.46 21.91
CA SER A 158 27.68 34.19 21.61
C SER A 158 28.00 33.74 20.18
N LYS A 159 27.85 34.63 19.19
CA LYS A 159 28.21 34.34 17.80
C LYS A 159 29.69 34.01 17.63
N ARG A 160 30.58 34.71 18.36
CA ARG A 160 32.02 34.44 18.38
C ARG A 160 32.33 33.04 18.90
N LEU A 161 31.67 32.61 19.98
CA LEU A 161 31.83 31.26 20.53
C LEU A 161 31.31 30.19 19.58
N LEU A 162 30.12 30.39 19.01
CA LEU A 162 29.52 29.49 18.01
C LEU A 162 30.42 29.34 16.77
N GLN A 163 31.03 30.43 16.29
CA GLN A 163 31.97 30.36 15.18
C GLN A 163 33.21 29.52 15.54
N LYS A 164 33.80 29.77 16.71
CA LYS A 164 34.98 29.02 17.17
C LYS A 164 34.71 27.51 17.28
N ILE A 165 33.53 27.13 17.76
CA ILE A 165 33.10 25.72 17.81
C ILE A 165 32.91 25.17 16.39
N THR A 166 32.27 25.95 15.51
CA THR A 166 31.99 25.57 14.12
C THR A 166 33.27 25.26 13.34
N ASP A 167 34.31 26.06 13.51
CA ASP A 167 35.60 25.86 12.83
C ASP A 167 36.23 24.50 13.21
N ILE A 168 36.17 24.14 14.50
CA ILE A 168 36.66 22.83 14.98
C ILE A 168 35.77 21.69 14.49
N CYS A 169 34.45 21.87 14.49
CA CYS A 169 33.50 20.89 13.96
C CYS A 169 33.80 20.52 12.51
N ILE A 170 34.11 21.51 11.65
CA ILE A 170 34.44 21.30 10.24
C ILE A 170 35.71 20.46 10.11
N GLU A 171 36.80 20.88 10.74
CA GLU A 171 38.08 20.17 10.66
C GLU A 171 37.96 18.74 11.21
N PHE A 172 37.22 18.57 12.31
CA PHE A 172 37.01 17.28 12.93
C PHE A 172 36.20 16.33 12.05
N LEU A 173 35.11 16.79 11.42
CA LEU A 173 34.32 15.96 10.50
C LEU A 173 35.14 15.53 9.28
N ILE A 174 35.94 16.42 8.70
CA ILE A 174 36.84 16.08 7.58
C ILE A 174 37.87 15.03 8.01
N GLY A 175 38.44 15.18 9.22
CA GLY A 175 39.33 14.18 9.80
C GLY A 175 38.66 12.82 9.99
N GLN A 176 37.41 12.77 10.45
CA GLN A 176 36.65 11.53 10.59
C GLN A 176 36.39 10.84 9.24
N ILE A 177 36.08 11.61 8.19
CA ILE A 177 35.89 11.09 6.83
C ILE A 177 37.20 10.50 6.30
N LYS A 178 38.31 11.23 6.42
CA LYS A 178 39.65 10.74 6.04
C LYS A 178 40.06 9.48 6.80
N ALA A 179 39.63 9.35 8.06
CA ALA A 179 39.88 8.16 8.86
C ALA A 179 39.01 6.94 8.46
N GLY A 180 37.96 7.13 7.65
CA GLY A 180 37.16 6.06 7.08
C GLY A 180 35.67 6.06 7.43
N ALA A 181 35.14 7.13 8.02
CA ALA A 181 33.69 7.31 8.14
C ALA A 181 33.05 7.44 6.75
N GLN A 182 31.94 6.73 6.51
CA GLN A 182 31.22 6.69 5.22
C GLN A 182 29.94 7.51 5.22
N MET A 183 29.55 8.00 6.39
CA MET A 183 28.46 8.93 6.60
C MET A 183 28.82 9.74 7.84
N ILE A 184 28.35 10.98 7.90
CA ILE A 184 28.53 11.82 9.09
C ILE A 184 27.21 12.42 9.56
N GLN A 185 27.06 12.54 10.88
CA GLN A 185 25.86 13.10 11.49
C GLN A 185 26.17 14.27 12.44
N VAL A 186 25.42 15.35 12.30
CA VAL A 186 25.45 16.52 13.19
C VAL A 186 24.26 16.44 14.14
N PHE A 187 24.52 16.42 15.44
CA PHE A 187 23.50 16.35 16.49
C PHE A 187 23.25 17.73 17.12
N GLU A 188 22.30 18.48 16.59
CA GLU A 188 21.80 19.72 17.19
C GLU A 188 20.66 19.40 18.19
N SER A 189 21.01 18.62 19.22
CA SER A 189 20.08 18.03 20.19
C SER A 189 19.27 19.04 21.00
N TRP A 190 19.73 20.28 21.10
CA TRP A 190 19.05 21.38 21.78
C TRP A 190 18.41 22.38 20.83
N GLY A 191 18.28 22.08 19.54
CA GLY A 191 17.69 22.99 18.56
C GLY A 191 16.26 23.43 18.92
N GLY A 192 15.44 22.53 19.44
CA GLY A 192 14.05 22.80 19.83
C GLY A 192 13.89 23.75 21.01
N GLU A 193 14.98 24.07 21.72
CA GLU A 193 14.98 25.04 22.81
C GLU A 193 14.99 26.50 22.33
N LEU A 194 15.29 26.73 21.05
CA LEU A 194 15.27 28.06 20.44
C LEU A 194 13.91 28.36 19.81
N SER A 195 13.51 29.63 19.80
CA SER A 195 12.42 30.09 18.94
C SER A 195 12.84 30.02 17.47
N PRO A 196 11.90 30.03 16.50
CA PRO A 196 12.27 30.09 15.07
C PRO A 196 13.18 31.27 14.72
N TYR A 197 12.98 32.42 15.36
CA TYR A 197 13.82 33.61 15.17
C TYR A 197 15.24 33.37 15.69
N ASP A 198 15.37 32.88 16.93
CA ASP A 198 16.68 32.65 17.56
C ASP A 198 17.44 31.49 16.88
N PHE A 199 16.74 30.44 16.44
CA PHE A 199 17.33 29.32 15.70
C PHE A 199 18.01 29.81 14.41
N ASN A 200 17.36 30.72 13.68
CA ASN A 200 17.89 31.29 12.45
C ASN A 200 19.13 32.18 12.67
N ILE A 201 19.38 32.64 13.90
CA ILE A 201 20.52 33.49 14.25
C ILE A 201 21.66 32.65 14.87
N PHE A 202 21.32 31.74 15.78
CA PHE A 202 22.29 31.11 16.68
C PHE A 202 22.54 29.61 16.40
N SER A 203 21.81 28.97 15.49
CA SER A 203 22.06 27.57 15.11
C SER A 203 22.16 27.40 13.60
N LEU A 204 21.12 27.78 12.84
CA LEU A 204 21.03 27.55 11.39
C LEU A 204 22.26 28.02 10.59
N PRO A 205 22.82 29.23 10.82
CA PRO A 205 23.97 29.69 10.04
C PRO A 205 25.19 28.77 10.19
N TYR A 206 25.40 28.24 11.40
CA TYR A 206 26.56 27.44 11.74
C TYR A 206 26.45 26.01 11.21
N ILE A 207 25.28 25.37 11.36
CA ILE A 207 25.04 24.05 10.76
C ILE A 207 25.03 24.10 9.23
N THR A 208 24.65 25.24 8.62
CA THR A 208 24.78 25.49 7.17
C THR A 208 26.24 25.60 6.77
N GLN A 209 27.03 26.40 7.50
CA GLN A 209 28.46 26.55 7.25
C GLN A 209 29.20 25.20 7.33
N ILE A 210 28.83 24.33 8.27
CA ILE A 210 29.43 23.00 8.42
C ILE A 210 29.30 22.20 7.13
N VAL A 211 28.08 22.00 6.62
CA VAL A 211 27.87 21.18 5.42
C VAL A 211 28.51 21.78 4.18
N ASP A 212 28.41 23.10 4.01
CA ASP A 212 29.02 23.81 2.88
C ASP A 212 30.54 23.67 2.87
N LYS A 213 31.19 23.89 4.02
CA LYS A 213 32.65 23.86 4.13
C LYS A 213 33.20 22.45 4.04
N VAL A 214 32.57 21.47 4.71
CA VAL A 214 32.97 20.06 4.62
C VAL A 214 32.90 19.58 3.17
N LYS A 215 31.75 19.75 2.49
CA LYS A 215 31.60 19.33 1.08
C LYS A 215 32.57 20.07 0.15
N SER A 216 32.77 21.37 0.34
CA SER A 216 33.69 22.15 -0.48
C SER A 216 35.15 21.71 -0.31
N GLN A 217 35.57 21.43 0.93
CA GLN A 217 36.94 21.02 1.21
C GLN A 217 37.23 19.59 0.74
N LEU A 218 36.30 18.64 0.94
CA LEU A 218 36.45 17.29 0.37
C LEU A 218 36.62 17.34 -1.15
N LYS A 219 35.83 18.19 -1.83
CA LYS A 219 35.95 18.39 -3.27
C LYS A 219 37.29 19.01 -3.67
N GLN A 220 37.81 19.96 -2.90
CA GLN A 220 39.12 20.58 -3.16
C GLN A 220 40.28 19.59 -2.98
N GLU A 221 40.14 18.65 -2.05
CA GLU A 221 41.14 17.61 -1.76
C GLU A 221 40.95 16.33 -2.59
N ASP A 222 40.02 16.31 -3.54
CA ASP A 222 39.66 15.13 -4.37
C ASP A 222 39.29 13.88 -3.53
N ILE A 223 38.60 14.11 -2.41
CA ILE A 223 38.09 13.06 -1.52
C ILE A 223 36.62 12.80 -1.88
N GLU A 224 36.26 11.53 -2.00
CA GLU A 224 34.88 11.12 -2.28
C GLU A 224 33.90 11.70 -1.23
N PRO A 225 32.84 12.40 -1.66
CA PRO A 225 31.87 12.96 -0.72
C PRO A 225 31.09 11.86 -0.03
N VAL A 226 30.87 12.02 1.27
CA VAL A 226 30.00 11.14 2.06
C VAL A 226 28.65 11.81 2.36
N PRO A 227 27.55 11.05 2.52
CA PRO A 227 26.28 11.61 2.94
C PRO A 227 26.39 12.29 4.31
N MET A 228 25.76 13.46 4.43
CA MET A 228 25.68 14.22 5.69
C MET A 228 24.24 14.25 6.21
N THR A 229 24.09 13.92 7.49
CA THR A 229 22.81 13.94 8.21
C THR A 229 22.77 15.06 9.24
N ILE A 230 21.68 15.81 9.31
CA ILE A 230 21.39 16.74 10.41
C ILE A 230 20.24 16.19 11.27
N PHE A 231 20.44 16.14 12.58
CA PHE A 231 19.40 15.86 13.56
C PHE A 231 19.22 17.08 14.46
N SER A 232 18.07 17.75 14.37
CA SER A 232 17.73 18.89 15.22
C SER A 232 16.46 18.58 16.02
N LYS A 233 16.65 18.04 17.23
CA LYS A 233 15.54 17.56 18.07
C LYS A 233 14.62 18.70 18.48
N GLY A 234 13.31 18.49 18.35
CA GLY A 234 12.26 19.43 18.72
C GLY A 234 12.12 20.62 17.76
N SER A 235 12.96 20.74 16.74
CA SER A 235 12.96 21.85 15.78
C SER A 235 12.04 21.59 14.59
N TRP A 236 10.81 21.12 14.82
CA TRP A 236 9.85 20.82 13.74
C TRP A 236 9.60 22.03 12.82
N TYR A 237 9.62 23.24 13.38
CA TYR A 237 9.47 24.50 12.64
C TYR A 237 10.61 24.78 11.66
N ALA A 238 11.80 24.17 11.87
CA ALA A 238 12.98 24.39 11.05
C ALA A 238 13.10 23.36 9.92
N LEU A 239 12.19 22.38 9.82
CA LEU A 239 12.30 21.27 8.88
C LEU A 239 12.43 21.74 7.41
N GLU A 240 11.72 22.79 7.01
CA GLU A 240 11.84 23.36 5.67
C GLU A 240 13.25 23.92 5.42
N SER A 241 13.75 24.76 6.34
CA SER A 241 15.09 25.33 6.25
C SER A 241 16.18 24.26 6.24
N LEU A 242 16.10 23.29 7.15
CA LEU A 242 17.06 22.18 7.24
C LEU A 242 17.10 21.33 5.96
N SER A 243 15.98 21.26 5.23
CA SER A 243 15.90 20.55 3.94
C SER A 243 16.47 21.32 2.75
N ASN A 244 16.88 22.57 2.94
CA ASN A 244 17.34 23.47 1.86
C ASN A 244 18.82 23.86 1.97
N ILE A 245 19.51 23.51 3.06
CA ILE A 245 20.89 23.95 3.36
C ILE A 245 21.97 22.93 2.96
N GLY A 246 21.62 21.90 2.17
CA GLY A 246 22.61 21.00 1.55
C GLY A 246 22.92 19.69 2.28
N TYR A 247 22.30 19.40 3.43
CA TYR A 247 22.34 18.06 4.02
C TYR A 247 21.61 17.04 3.14
N ASP A 248 22.12 15.82 3.07
CA ASP A 248 21.53 14.74 2.26
C ASP A 248 20.38 14.05 3.00
N THR A 249 20.46 14.04 4.33
CA THR A 249 19.47 13.44 5.22
C THR A 249 19.08 14.38 6.36
N VAL A 250 17.78 14.44 6.68
CA VAL A 250 17.26 15.09 7.89
C VAL A 250 16.67 14.02 8.80
N SER A 251 17.24 13.89 9.99
CA SER A 251 16.76 12.97 11.02
C SER A 251 15.69 13.65 11.87
N LEU A 252 14.60 12.94 12.14
CA LEU A 252 13.41 13.43 12.80
C LEU A 252 13.24 12.74 14.16
N ASP A 253 12.77 13.49 15.15
CA ASP A 253 12.22 12.90 16.38
C ASP A 253 10.74 12.52 16.21
N TRP A 254 10.19 11.85 17.22
CA TRP A 254 8.86 11.27 17.19
C TRP A 254 7.70 12.28 17.26
N THR A 255 8.00 13.56 17.52
CA THR A 255 6.97 14.61 17.59
C THR A 255 6.55 15.12 16.21
N ILE A 256 7.31 14.77 15.17
CA ILE A 256 7.05 15.17 13.79
C ILE A 256 6.23 14.08 13.09
N ASP A 257 5.03 14.42 12.63
CA ASP A 257 4.23 13.49 11.83
C ASP A 257 4.91 13.19 10.48
N PRO A 258 5.00 11.91 10.05
CA PRO A 258 5.65 11.56 8.78
C PRO A 258 5.00 12.20 7.54
N ALA A 259 3.67 12.35 7.51
CA ALA A 259 2.98 12.96 6.38
C ALA A 259 3.27 14.47 6.31
N TYR A 260 3.31 15.14 7.46
CA TYR A 260 3.79 16.52 7.55
C TYR A 260 5.23 16.64 7.05
N ALA A 261 6.14 15.78 7.51
CA ALA A 261 7.54 15.82 7.10
C ALA A 261 7.70 15.65 5.59
N LYS A 262 6.99 14.70 4.98
CA LYS A 262 7.00 14.50 3.53
C LYS A 262 6.46 15.71 2.76
N ALA A 263 5.36 16.30 3.24
CA ALA A 263 4.76 17.47 2.60
C ALA A 263 5.68 18.69 2.62
N ILE A 264 6.41 18.90 3.73
CA ILE A 264 7.35 20.02 3.88
C ILE A 264 8.63 19.78 3.07
N THR A 265 9.22 18.59 3.16
CA THR A 265 10.51 18.30 2.53
C THR A 265 10.41 18.04 1.03
N LYS A 266 9.26 17.59 0.52
CA LYS A 266 8.98 17.36 -0.91
C LYS A 266 10.03 16.49 -1.60
N GLY A 267 10.62 15.52 -0.89
CA GLY A 267 11.63 14.59 -1.42
C GLY A 267 13.01 15.20 -1.70
N ARG A 268 13.26 16.45 -1.28
CA ARG A 268 14.57 17.12 -1.42
C ARG A 268 15.69 16.40 -0.65
N VAL A 269 15.35 15.84 0.50
CA VAL A 269 16.27 15.13 1.40
C VAL A 269 15.74 13.73 1.71
N THR A 270 16.63 12.83 2.10
CA THR A 270 16.26 11.58 2.76
C THR A 270 15.77 11.89 4.18
N LEU A 271 14.71 11.24 4.62
CA LEU A 271 14.25 11.33 6.01
C LEU A 271 14.84 10.18 6.83
N GLN A 272 15.25 10.45 8.06
CA GLN A 272 15.69 9.43 9.01
C GLN A 272 14.84 9.47 10.29
N GLY A 273 14.55 8.33 10.91
CA GLY A 273 13.75 8.28 12.15
C GLY A 273 12.48 7.44 11.99
N ASN A 274 11.40 7.67 12.74
CA ASN A 274 11.34 8.59 13.88
C ASN A 274 10.63 7.99 15.09
N MET A 275 10.66 6.67 15.25
CA MET A 275 9.90 5.99 16.30
C MET A 275 10.28 6.48 17.70
N ASP A 276 9.30 6.78 18.54
CA ASP A 276 9.53 7.08 19.96
C ASP A 276 10.27 5.91 20.63
N PRO A 277 11.47 6.12 21.22
CA PRO A 277 12.23 5.04 21.86
C PRO A 277 11.48 4.38 23.03
N THR A 278 10.51 5.06 23.65
CA THR A 278 9.72 4.50 24.76
C THR A 278 8.73 3.43 24.31
N VAL A 279 8.43 3.35 23.00
CA VAL A 279 7.65 2.24 22.41
C VAL A 279 8.34 0.89 22.66
N LEU A 280 9.67 0.88 22.81
CA LEU A 280 10.43 -0.32 23.15
C LEU A 280 10.17 -0.85 24.57
N TYR A 281 9.38 -0.16 25.40
CA TYR A 281 8.83 -0.73 26.65
C TYR A 281 7.50 -1.47 26.45
N GLY A 282 6.88 -1.32 25.29
CA GLY A 282 5.62 -1.97 24.95
C GLY A 282 5.76 -3.48 24.71
N SER A 283 4.64 -4.13 24.42
CA SER A 283 4.65 -5.53 24.01
C SER A 283 5.29 -5.70 22.62
N HIS A 284 5.75 -6.91 22.30
CA HIS A 284 6.24 -7.21 20.95
C HIS A 284 5.20 -6.92 19.85
N GLU A 285 3.91 -7.03 20.16
CA GLU A 285 2.83 -6.69 19.24
C GLU A 285 2.73 -5.18 19.01
N GLU A 286 2.85 -4.38 20.07
CA GLU A 286 2.82 -2.92 19.96
C GLU A 286 4.02 -2.38 19.19
N ILE A 287 5.22 -2.91 19.46
CA ILE A 287 6.43 -2.58 18.69
C ILE A 287 6.21 -2.86 17.21
N ARG A 288 5.68 -4.06 16.89
CA ARG A 288 5.40 -4.44 15.49
C ARG A 288 4.36 -3.54 14.83
N SER A 289 3.29 -3.23 15.56
CA SER A 289 2.21 -2.37 15.09
C SER A 289 2.72 -0.96 14.78
N THR A 290 3.52 -0.40 15.69
CA THR A 290 4.11 0.94 15.54
C THR A 290 5.09 0.99 14.36
N VAL A 291 5.95 -0.02 14.18
CA VAL A 291 6.85 -0.11 13.02
C VAL A 291 6.06 -0.13 11.70
N ARG A 292 4.98 -0.92 11.61
CA ARG A 292 4.13 -0.97 10.40
C ARG A 292 3.51 0.39 10.11
N ARG A 293 2.91 1.03 11.11
CA ARG A 293 2.29 2.36 10.99
C ARG A 293 3.31 3.41 10.53
N MET A 294 4.51 3.40 11.09
CA MET A 294 5.59 4.30 10.70
C MET A 294 6.00 4.08 9.23
N LEU A 295 6.24 2.83 8.81
CA LEU A 295 6.60 2.48 7.44
C LEU A 295 5.48 2.74 6.42
N GLU A 296 4.21 2.68 6.83
CA GLU A 296 3.04 3.11 6.03
C GLU A 296 3.05 4.60 5.76
N ASN A 297 3.31 5.40 6.78
CA ASN A 297 3.23 6.85 6.65
C ASN A 297 4.44 7.42 5.89
N PHE A 298 5.66 6.90 6.12
CA PHE A 298 6.83 7.31 5.35
C PHE A 298 6.83 6.73 3.93
N GLY A 299 6.39 5.48 3.76
CA GLY A 299 6.56 4.73 2.52
C GLY A 299 7.90 3.98 2.46
N THR A 300 7.94 2.90 1.70
CA THR A 300 9.10 1.97 1.61
C THR A 300 9.86 2.03 0.30
N SER A 301 9.29 2.67 -0.73
CA SER A 301 9.95 2.96 -2.02
C SER A 301 10.57 4.36 -2.08
N GLU A 302 10.57 5.07 -0.96
CA GLU A 302 10.97 6.48 -0.84
C GLU A 302 12.34 6.61 -0.16
N LYS A 303 12.92 7.81 -0.19
CA LYS A 303 14.17 8.15 0.50
C LYS A 303 13.98 8.17 2.03
N TYR A 304 14.03 7.00 2.67
CA TYR A 304 13.77 6.86 4.10
C TYR A 304 14.73 5.87 4.79
N ILE A 305 15.35 6.31 5.89
CA ILE A 305 16.18 5.49 6.79
C ILE A 305 15.42 5.31 8.11
N VAL A 306 15.05 4.07 8.44
CA VAL A 306 14.35 3.79 9.69
C VAL A 306 15.29 3.97 10.87
N ASN A 307 14.87 4.77 11.85
CA ASN A 307 15.57 4.88 13.12
C ASN A 307 14.56 5.21 14.24
N LEU A 308 15.04 5.17 15.48
CA LEU A 308 14.36 5.82 16.59
C LEU A 308 14.48 7.35 16.45
N GLY A 309 13.57 8.08 17.07
CA GLY A 309 13.61 9.53 17.16
C GLY A 309 14.61 10.06 18.20
N HIS A 310 15.21 9.18 19.00
CA HIS A 310 16.26 9.47 19.98
C HIS A 310 16.96 8.16 20.41
N GLY A 311 18.05 8.28 21.18
CA GLY A 311 18.81 7.13 21.68
C GLY A 311 17.99 6.16 22.54
N ILE A 312 18.38 4.88 22.49
CA ILE A 312 17.80 3.79 23.29
C ILE A 312 18.01 4.10 24.77
N LEU A 313 16.95 3.93 25.57
CA LEU A 313 17.01 4.17 27.01
C LEU A 313 17.69 2.99 27.73
N PRO A 314 18.46 3.23 28.82
CA PRO A 314 19.29 2.19 29.42
C PRO A 314 18.53 0.98 30.01
N THR A 315 17.24 1.16 30.30
CA THR A 315 16.35 0.13 30.87
C THR A 315 15.55 -0.64 29.81
N VAL A 316 15.71 -0.33 28.53
CA VAL A 316 15.08 -1.09 27.44
C VAL A 316 15.66 -2.50 27.37
N ASP A 317 14.79 -3.49 27.17
CA ASP A 317 15.18 -4.88 26.95
C ASP A 317 15.81 -5.04 25.54
N PRO A 318 17.04 -5.56 25.42
CA PRO A 318 17.68 -5.84 24.13
C PRO A 318 16.84 -6.72 23.19
N GLU A 319 15.95 -7.58 23.71
CA GLU A 319 15.04 -8.36 22.87
C GLU A 319 13.98 -7.48 22.18
N ASN A 320 13.52 -6.42 22.84
CA ASN A 320 12.58 -5.47 22.21
C ASN A 320 13.24 -4.69 21.07
N VAL A 321 14.53 -4.38 21.18
CA VAL A 321 15.32 -3.81 20.07
C VAL A 321 15.41 -4.81 18.92
N LYS A 322 15.61 -6.11 19.19
CA LYS A 322 15.61 -7.15 18.17
C LYS A 322 14.28 -7.21 17.43
N VAL A 323 13.16 -7.23 18.16
CA VAL A 323 11.81 -7.25 17.59
C VAL A 323 11.57 -6.04 16.69
N PHE A 324 12.04 -4.86 17.09
CA PHE A 324 11.99 -3.66 16.26
C PHE A 324 12.73 -3.88 14.93
N LEU A 325 14.02 -4.27 14.98
CA LEU A 325 14.86 -4.44 13.78
C LEU A 325 14.30 -5.52 12.84
N GLU A 326 13.96 -6.71 13.36
CA GLU A 326 13.38 -7.79 12.58
C GLU A 326 12.08 -7.37 11.89
N THR A 327 11.26 -6.56 12.56
CA THR A 327 10.01 -6.06 11.97
C THR A 327 10.28 -5.06 10.86
N VAL A 328 11.25 -4.16 11.05
CA VAL A 328 11.65 -3.19 10.03
C VAL A 328 12.06 -3.91 8.75
N HIS A 329 12.96 -4.88 8.84
CA HIS A 329 13.40 -5.66 7.68
C HIS A 329 12.28 -6.48 7.07
N LYS A 330 11.45 -7.15 7.89
CA LYS A 330 10.32 -7.95 7.39
C LYS A 330 9.32 -7.10 6.60
N VAL A 331 8.91 -5.95 7.14
CA VAL A 331 7.90 -5.08 6.51
C VAL A 331 8.51 -4.33 5.32
N GLY A 332 9.77 -3.88 5.43
CA GLY A 332 10.51 -3.25 4.35
C GLY A 332 10.63 -4.18 3.14
N ASN A 333 11.15 -5.40 3.34
CA ASN A 333 11.36 -6.37 2.25
C ASN A 333 10.04 -6.83 1.62
N GLN A 334 9.00 -7.10 2.42
CA GLN A 334 7.67 -7.48 1.88
C GLN A 334 7.09 -6.39 0.97
N ARG A 335 7.35 -5.12 1.24
CA ARG A 335 6.85 -4.01 0.40
C ARG A 335 7.74 -3.72 -0.79
N ILE A 336 9.06 -3.90 -0.66
CA ILE A 336 9.97 -3.90 -1.82
C ILE A 336 9.58 -5.02 -2.78
N ASP A 337 9.22 -6.21 -2.30
CA ASP A 337 8.76 -7.30 -3.16
C ASP A 337 7.41 -6.97 -3.83
N MET A 338 6.50 -6.24 -3.17
CA MET A 338 5.25 -5.79 -3.79
C MET A 338 5.44 -4.63 -4.80
N ASN A 339 6.39 -3.73 -4.57
CA ASN A 339 6.67 -2.58 -5.44
C ASN A 339 7.70 -2.87 -6.55
N GLY A 340 8.61 -3.82 -6.31
CA GLY A 340 9.71 -4.26 -7.17
C GLY A 340 9.39 -5.51 -7.99
N GLN A 341 8.29 -6.21 -7.68
CA GLN A 341 7.59 -6.92 -8.73
C GLN A 341 7.13 -5.89 -9.75
N SER A 342 7.91 -5.74 -10.83
CA SER A 342 7.30 -5.70 -12.15
C SER A 342 6.26 -6.81 -12.11
N HIS A 343 4.99 -6.44 -11.89
CA HIS A 343 3.92 -7.39 -12.07
C HIS A 343 4.17 -7.94 -13.46
N ASN A 344 4.57 -9.21 -13.52
CA ASN A 344 4.60 -9.93 -14.76
C ASN A 344 3.12 -10.11 -15.09
N THR A 345 2.55 -9.05 -15.67
CA THR A 345 1.18 -9.01 -16.15
C THR A 345 1.03 -9.94 -17.36
N GLY A 346 2.13 -10.52 -17.85
CA GLY A 346 2.13 -11.57 -18.84
C GLY A 346 1.26 -12.75 -18.39
N TYR A 347 0.39 -13.21 -19.27
CA TYR A 347 -0.33 -14.46 -19.07
C TYR A 347 0.64 -15.58 -18.69
N THR A 348 0.30 -16.38 -17.67
CA THR A 348 0.99 -17.65 -17.44
C THR A 348 0.81 -18.55 -18.67
N SER A 349 1.74 -19.46 -18.95
CA SER A 349 1.63 -20.41 -20.07
C SER A 349 0.31 -21.18 -20.04
N PHE A 350 -0.24 -21.43 -18.85
CA PHE A 350 -1.55 -22.03 -18.66
C PHE A 350 -2.70 -21.10 -19.07
N ALA A 351 -2.66 -19.81 -18.71
CA ALA A 351 -3.68 -18.86 -19.12
C ALA A 351 -3.67 -18.57 -20.63
N LEU A 352 -2.48 -18.54 -21.24
CA LEU A 352 -2.30 -18.52 -22.70
C LEU A 352 -2.96 -19.75 -23.35
N LEU A 353 -2.70 -20.94 -22.83
CA LEU A 353 -3.29 -22.18 -23.32
C LEU A 353 -4.82 -22.15 -23.25
N VAL A 354 -5.39 -21.65 -22.14
CA VAL A 354 -6.84 -21.52 -21.96
C VAL A 354 -7.44 -20.52 -22.97
N HIS A 355 -6.86 -19.33 -23.12
CA HIS A 355 -7.33 -18.36 -24.13
C HIS A 355 -7.30 -18.95 -25.55
N LEU A 356 -6.20 -19.60 -25.93
CA LEU A 356 -6.07 -20.24 -27.24
C LEU A 356 -7.07 -21.39 -27.44
N THR A 357 -7.32 -22.18 -26.40
CA THR A 357 -8.30 -23.28 -26.44
C THR A 357 -9.71 -22.75 -26.62
N ILE A 358 -10.09 -21.68 -25.91
CA ILE A 358 -11.40 -21.04 -26.04
C ILE A 358 -11.57 -20.45 -27.44
N ILE A 359 -10.57 -19.72 -27.94
CA ILE A 359 -10.59 -19.15 -29.30
C ILE A 359 -10.75 -20.26 -30.33
N PHE A 360 -9.96 -21.33 -30.24
CA PHE A 360 -10.04 -22.46 -31.17
C PHE A 360 -11.40 -23.13 -31.11
N GLN A 361 -11.95 -23.35 -29.92
CA GLN A 361 -13.25 -23.97 -29.73
C GLN A 361 -14.39 -23.10 -30.24
N HIS A 362 -14.31 -21.77 -30.05
CA HIS A 362 -15.28 -20.83 -30.58
C HIS A 362 -15.25 -20.81 -32.11
N LEU A 363 -14.06 -20.73 -32.73
CA LEU A 363 -13.89 -20.77 -34.18
C LEU A 363 -14.39 -22.09 -34.76
N HIS A 364 -14.01 -23.22 -34.15
CA HIS A 364 -14.50 -24.55 -34.55
C HIS A 364 -16.03 -24.62 -34.50
N THR A 365 -16.65 -24.09 -33.43
CA THR A 365 -18.11 -24.06 -33.30
C THR A 365 -18.75 -23.15 -34.35
N LEU A 366 -18.18 -21.98 -34.64
CA LEU A 366 -18.64 -21.09 -35.71
C LEU A 366 -18.56 -21.74 -37.09
N PHE A 367 -17.54 -22.56 -37.37
CA PHE A 367 -17.34 -23.23 -38.65
C PHE A 367 -18.26 -24.44 -38.87
N ILE A 368 -18.58 -25.20 -37.82
CA ILE A 368 -19.39 -26.43 -37.93
C ILE A 368 -20.90 -26.20 -37.75
N THR A 369 -21.31 -25.02 -37.30
CA THR A 369 -22.74 -24.70 -37.10
C THR A 369 -23.35 -24.32 -38.46
N PRO A 370 -24.29 -25.10 -39.02
CA PRO A 370 -24.87 -24.80 -40.33
C PRO A 370 -25.64 -23.47 -40.27
N SER A 371 -25.28 -22.52 -41.13
CA SER A 371 -26.11 -21.33 -41.36
C SER A 371 -27.38 -21.75 -42.09
N THR A 372 -28.52 -21.69 -41.42
CA THR A 372 -29.81 -21.83 -42.07
C THR A 372 -30.01 -20.66 -43.06
N SER A 373 -29.87 -20.99 -44.35
CA SER A 373 -30.54 -20.37 -45.50
C SER A 373 -30.75 -18.85 -45.58
N ILE A 374 -29.78 -17.98 -45.24
CA ILE A 374 -29.82 -16.53 -45.59
C ILE A 374 -28.39 -16.01 -45.96
N PRO A 375 -28.22 -15.10 -46.95
CA PRO A 375 -26.92 -14.81 -47.58
C PRO A 375 -25.82 -14.27 -46.66
N SER A 376 -24.59 -14.68 -46.97
CA SER A 376 -23.26 -14.47 -46.35
C SER A 376 -22.82 -13.05 -45.93
N SER A 377 -23.67 -12.03 -45.96
CA SER A 377 -23.29 -10.63 -45.68
C SER A 377 -23.89 -10.04 -44.40
N ARG A 378 -24.51 -10.84 -43.53
CA ARG A 378 -24.94 -10.43 -42.18
C ARG A 378 -24.57 -11.54 -41.18
N LEU A 379 -24.21 -11.18 -39.95
CA LEU A 379 -24.15 -12.13 -38.84
C LEU A 379 -25.57 -12.70 -38.66
N THR A 380 -25.83 -13.87 -39.22
CA THR A 380 -27.18 -14.41 -39.47
C THR A 380 -27.79 -15.15 -38.28
N SER A 381 -27.13 -15.18 -37.12
CA SER A 381 -27.75 -15.60 -35.86
C SER A 381 -27.13 -14.93 -34.64
N PHE A 382 -27.94 -14.68 -33.61
CA PHE A 382 -27.48 -14.13 -32.32
C PHE A 382 -26.35 -14.98 -31.69
N THR A 383 -26.44 -16.30 -31.82
CA THR A 383 -25.39 -17.24 -31.35
C THR A 383 -24.06 -16.94 -32.05
N GLN A 384 -24.04 -16.77 -33.36
CA GLN A 384 -22.82 -16.41 -34.08
C GLN A 384 -22.29 -15.04 -33.64
N LEU A 385 -23.15 -14.06 -33.38
CA LEU A 385 -22.75 -12.76 -32.85
C LEU A 385 -22.08 -12.88 -31.47
N VAL A 386 -22.63 -13.69 -30.56
CA VAL A 386 -22.04 -13.94 -29.23
C VAL A 386 -20.69 -14.64 -29.35
N TYR A 387 -20.57 -15.67 -30.19
CA TYR A 387 -19.31 -16.37 -30.41
C TYR A 387 -18.25 -15.48 -31.07
N VAL A 388 -18.63 -14.65 -32.06
CA VAL A 388 -17.71 -13.71 -32.70
C VAL A 388 -17.25 -12.63 -31.73
N THR A 389 -18.17 -12.02 -30.97
CA THR A 389 -17.82 -10.96 -30.01
C THR A 389 -16.95 -11.48 -28.85
N THR A 390 -17.26 -12.66 -28.31
CA THR A 390 -16.43 -13.30 -27.27
C THR A 390 -15.08 -13.75 -27.81
N THR A 391 -15.00 -14.24 -29.06
CA THR A 391 -13.72 -14.58 -29.70
C THR A 391 -12.85 -13.35 -29.93
N CYS A 392 -13.43 -12.28 -30.48
CA CYS A 392 -12.74 -10.99 -30.64
C CYS A 392 -12.24 -10.45 -29.29
N PHE A 393 -13.03 -10.60 -28.22
CA PHE A 393 -12.60 -10.25 -26.87
C PHE A 393 -11.37 -11.04 -26.41
N HIS A 394 -11.38 -12.38 -26.57
CA HIS A 394 -10.24 -13.21 -26.18
C HIS A 394 -8.99 -12.91 -27.01
N ILE A 395 -9.15 -12.61 -28.30
CA ILE A 395 -8.04 -12.21 -29.19
C ILE A 395 -7.50 -10.83 -28.78
N ALA A 396 -8.37 -9.84 -28.56
CA ALA A 396 -7.96 -8.49 -28.21
C ALA A 396 -7.27 -8.43 -26.85
N THR A 397 -7.74 -9.19 -25.86
CA THR A 397 -7.08 -9.32 -24.55
C THR A 397 -5.74 -10.04 -24.65
N LEU A 398 -5.63 -11.09 -25.47
CA LEU A 398 -4.37 -11.78 -25.75
C LEU A 398 -3.33 -10.86 -26.43
N LEU A 399 -3.76 -10.08 -27.42
CA LEU A 399 -2.90 -9.11 -28.13
C LEU A 399 -2.48 -7.96 -27.21
N ALA A 400 -3.40 -7.41 -26.41
CA ALA A 400 -3.07 -6.36 -25.45
C ALA A 400 -2.02 -6.83 -24.44
N ASN A 401 -2.08 -8.11 -24.03
CA ASN A 401 -1.07 -8.71 -23.18
C ASN A 401 0.26 -8.95 -23.89
N LEU A 402 0.24 -9.50 -25.11
CA LEU A 402 1.43 -9.75 -25.94
C LEU A 402 2.22 -8.46 -26.18
N PHE A 403 1.52 -7.34 -26.39
CA PHE A 403 2.12 -6.01 -26.59
C PHE A 403 2.33 -5.22 -25.27
N LYS A 404 2.12 -5.84 -24.11
CA LYS A 404 2.28 -5.24 -22.77
C LYS A 404 1.48 -3.94 -22.57
N LYS A 405 0.31 -3.83 -23.21
CA LYS A 405 -0.61 -2.66 -23.12
C LYS A 405 -1.67 -2.88 -22.05
N SER A 406 -1.26 -2.83 -20.78
CA SER A 406 -2.10 -3.15 -19.61
C SER A 406 -3.38 -2.30 -19.51
N GLN A 407 -3.35 -1.02 -19.89
CA GLN A 407 -4.53 -0.15 -19.86
C GLN A 407 -5.57 -0.51 -20.93
N VAL A 408 -5.13 -0.96 -22.10
CA VAL A 408 -6.01 -1.41 -23.19
C VAL A 408 -6.65 -2.74 -22.82
N GLU A 409 -5.87 -3.67 -22.26
CA GLU A 409 -6.39 -4.94 -21.75
C GLU A 409 -7.49 -4.71 -20.70
N LYS A 410 -7.26 -3.79 -19.75
CA LYS A 410 -8.24 -3.42 -18.71
C LYS A 410 -9.53 -2.86 -19.30
N ALA A 411 -9.44 -1.95 -20.26
CA ALA A 411 -10.61 -1.37 -20.91
C ALA A 411 -11.42 -2.42 -21.70
N LEU A 412 -10.73 -3.34 -22.38
CA LEU A 412 -11.37 -4.43 -23.13
C LEU A 412 -12.10 -5.40 -22.22
N VAL A 413 -11.54 -5.75 -21.05
CA VAL A 413 -12.21 -6.63 -20.07
C VAL A 413 -13.51 -6.01 -19.56
N LEU A 414 -13.48 -4.71 -19.25
CA LEU A 414 -14.64 -3.96 -18.79
C LEU A 414 -15.74 -3.91 -19.88
N TYR A 415 -15.32 -3.61 -21.12
CA TYR A 415 -16.23 -3.48 -22.26
C TYR A 415 -16.83 -4.84 -22.70
N GLY A 416 -16.02 -5.90 -22.76
CA GLY A 416 -16.48 -7.23 -23.14
C GLY A 416 -17.49 -7.82 -22.16
N THR A 417 -17.32 -7.53 -20.86
CA THR A 417 -18.34 -7.85 -19.84
C THR A 417 -19.66 -7.16 -20.20
N TRP A 418 -19.64 -5.86 -20.51
CA TRP A 418 -20.85 -5.10 -20.88
C TRP A 418 -21.53 -5.61 -22.16
N VAL A 419 -20.78 -5.93 -23.23
CA VAL A 419 -21.35 -6.43 -24.50
C VAL A 419 -22.08 -7.76 -24.31
N ILE A 420 -21.50 -8.68 -23.53
CA ILE A 420 -22.10 -9.99 -23.25
C ILE A 420 -23.42 -9.83 -22.48
N TRP A 421 -23.45 -8.95 -21.47
CA TRP A 421 -24.64 -8.74 -20.63
C TRP A 421 -25.73 -7.91 -21.30
N SER A 422 -25.35 -6.92 -22.11
CA SER A 422 -26.28 -6.09 -22.88
C SER A 422 -26.98 -6.89 -23.97
N GLY A 423 -26.23 -7.78 -24.64
CA GLY A 423 -26.78 -8.72 -25.63
C GLY A 423 -27.82 -9.65 -25.01
N TRP A 424 -27.59 -10.12 -23.78
CA TRP A 424 -28.54 -10.94 -23.04
C TRP A 424 -29.80 -10.18 -22.60
N ALA A 425 -29.65 -8.94 -22.12
CA ALA A 425 -30.79 -8.09 -21.77
C ALA A 425 -31.66 -7.76 -23.01
N MET A 426 -31.03 -7.53 -24.17
CA MET A 426 -31.74 -7.36 -25.45
C MET A 426 -32.47 -8.63 -25.89
N CYS A 427 -31.93 -9.83 -25.66
CA CYS A 427 -32.63 -11.09 -25.96
C CYS A 427 -33.92 -11.23 -25.17
N LEU A 428 -33.93 -10.81 -23.91
CA LEU A 428 -35.14 -10.84 -23.08
C LEU A 428 -36.13 -9.76 -23.49
N TRP A 429 -35.65 -8.60 -23.95
CA TRP A 429 -36.49 -7.49 -24.40
C TRP A 429 -37.11 -7.72 -25.79
N LEU A 430 -36.41 -8.43 -26.69
CA LEU A 430 -36.93 -8.82 -28.01
C LEU A 430 -38.01 -9.91 -27.92
N ILE A 431 -38.18 -10.55 -26.77
CA ILE A 431 -39.33 -11.41 -26.46
C ILE A 431 -40.48 -10.51 -25.99
N LYS A 432 -41.00 -9.63 -26.87
CA LYS A 432 -42.23 -8.90 -26.59
C LYS A 432 -43.45 -9.81 -26.83
N PRO A 433 -44.46 -9.83 -25.93
CA PRO A 433 -45.69 -10.60 -26.12
C PRO A 433 -46.44 -10.22 -27.40
N GLU A 434 -46.42 -8.95 -27.75
CA GLU A 434 -47.16 -8.32 -28.85
C GLU A 434 -46.61 -8.65 -30.25
N SER A 435 -45.40 -9.22 -30.34
CA SER A 435 -44.73 -9.57 -31.61
C SER A 435 -44.97 -11.02 -32.02
N ARG A 436 -45.74 -11.79 -31.24
CA ARG A 436 -46.16 -13.14 -31.60
C ARG A 436 -47.33 -13.02 -32.56
N PRO A 437 -47.28 -13.60 -33.77
CA PRO A 437 -48.46 -13.62 -34.63
C PRO A 437 -49.60 -14.29 -33.86
N ASP A 438 -50.80 -13.68 -33.88
CA ASP A 438 -52.02 -14.14 -33.20
C ASP A 438 -52.40 -15.61 -33.50
N SER A 439 -51.71 -16.25 -34.44
CA SER A 439 -51.82 -17.65 -34.85
C SER A 439 -51.28 -18.68 -33.84
N LEU A 440 -50.50 -18.27 -32.82
CA LEU A 440 -49.86 -19.22 -31.88
C LEU A 440 -50.71 -19.62 -30.66
N ILE A 441 -51.91 -19.03 -30.49
CA ILE A 441 -52.87 -19.47 -29.48
C ILE A 441 -53.93 -20.35 -30.15
N SER A 442 -53.56 -21.57 -30.53
CA SER A 442 -54.50 -22.56 -31.05
C SER A 442 -54.42 -23.88 -30.26
N ARG A 443 -55.58 -24.40 -29.87
CA ARG A 443 -55.75 -25.71 -29.22
C ARG A 443 -55.57 -26.81 -30.28
N PRO A 444 -54.85 -27.91 -30.02
CA PRO A 444 -54.89 -29.09 -30.87
C PRO A 444 -56.24 -29.77 -30.71
N LEU A 445 -57.03 -29.86 -31.78
CA LEU A 445 -58.22 -30.71 -31.84
C LEU A 445 -57.88 -32.02 -32.55
N THR A 446 -58.49 -33.08 -32.06
CA THR A 446 -58.15 -34.50 -32.18
C THR A 446 -57.91 -35.02 -33.60
N ILE A 447 -57.04 -36.04 -33.67
CA ILE A 447 -56.64 -36.84 -34.84
C ILE A 447 -57.85 -37.39 -35.62
N SER A 448 -57.89 -37.14 -36.93
CA SER A 448 -58.71 -37.92 -37.87
C SER A 448 -57.80 -38.48 -38.96
N SER A 449 -57.85 -39.80 -39.16
CA SER A 449 -57.09 -40.48 -40.21
C SER A 449 -57.83 -40.41 -41.54
N MET A 450 -57.19 -39.85 -42.57
CA MET A 450 -57.45 -40.25 -43.95
C MET A 450 -56.15 -40.80 -44.54
N GLN A 451 -56.22 -42.05 -45.02
CA GLN A 451 -55.14 -42.75 -45.74
C GLN A 451 -53.80 -42.87 -45.00
N GLY A 452 -53.82 -43.12 -43.68
CA GLY A 452 -52.65 -43.65 -42.96
C GLY A 452 -51.53 -42.65 -42.63
N TYR A 453 -51.69 -41.36 -42.91
CA TYR A 453 -50.78 -40.30 -42.46
C TYR A 453 -51.45 -39.41 -41.41
N TYR A 454 -50.73 -39.14 -40.32
CA TYR A 454 -51.18 -38.26 -39.23
C TYR A 454 -50.76 -36.82 -39.53
N TYR A 455 -51.72 -35.89 -39.58
CA TYR A 455 -51.46 -34.44 -39.65
C TYR A 455 -52.06 -33.74 -38.43
N ASN A 456 -51.30 -32.80 -37.84
CA ASN A 456 -51.79 -31.92 -36.77
C ASN A 456 -52.51 -30.72 -37.41
N TYR A 457 -53.75 -30.44 -37.01
CA TYR A 457 -54.53 -29.30 -37.50
C TYR A 457 -54.57 -28.18 -36.46
N TYR A 458 -54.43 -26.93 -36.91
CA TYR A 458 -54.58 -25.73 -36.09
C TYR A 458 -55.71 -24.87 -36.65
N VAL A 459 -56.63 -24.44 -35.78
CA VAL A 459 -57.78 -23.58 -36.14
C VAL A 459 -57.55 -22.20 -35.54
N ASN A 460 -57.61 -21.16 -36.37
CA ASN A 460 -57.54 -19.78 -35.89
C ASN A 460 -58.87 -19.36 -35.24
N ARG A 461 -58.88 -18.28 -34.43
CA ARG A 461 -60.04 -17.72 -33.70
C ARG A 461 -61.28 -17.43 -34.58
N ASN A 462 -61.12 -17.38 -35.90
CA ASN A 462 -62.13 -17.10 -36.92
C ASN A 462 -62.70 -18.37 -37.61
N GLY A 463 -62.28 -19.58 -37.22
CA GLY A 463 -62.88 -20.84 -37.67
C GLY A 463 -62.38 -21.40 -39.01
N SER A 464 -61.38 -20.78 -39.65
CA SER A 464 -60.72 -21.36 -40.84
C SER A 464 -59.64 -22.36 -40.44
N VAL A 465 -59.69 -23.56 -41.04
CA VAL A 465 -58.68 -24.61 -40.89
C VAL A 465 -57.56 -24.36 -41.90
N MET A 466 -56.35 -24.10 -41.42
CA MET A 466 -55.15 -23.99 -42.26
C MET A 466 -54.20 -25.15 -41.94
N LEU A 467 -53.75 -25.85 -42.98
CA LEU A 467 -52.69 -26.85 -42.90
C LEU A 467 -51.35 -26.11 -42.94
N TYR A 468 -50.70 -25.93 -41.79
CA TYR A 468 -49.31 -25.49 -41.74
C TYR A 468 -48.47 -26.49 -40.97
N ASP A 469 -47.30 -26.80 -41.51
CA ASP A 469 -46.24 -27.51 -40.81
C ASP A 469 -45.59 -26.57 -39.80
N LEU A 470 -45.28 -27.08 -38.60
CA LEU A 470 -44.81 -26.28 -37.48
C LEU A 470 -43.51 -25.54 -37.82
N GLU A 471 -42.68 -26.11 -38.69
CA GLU A 471 -41.39 -25.52 -39.11
C GLU A 471 -41.54 -24.16 -39.81
N TYR A 472 -42.61 -23.96 -40.58
CA TYR A 472 -42.82 -22.74 -41.37
C TYR A 472 -43.33 -21.55 -40.52
N LEU A 473 -43.98 -21.84 -39.38
CA LEU A 473 -44.57 -20.83 -38.49
C LEU A 473 -43.54 -20.24 -37.51
N ILE A 474 -42.43 -20.95 -37.29
CA ILE A 474 -41.37 -20.57 -36.35
C ILE A 474 -40.14 -20.02 -37.11
N GLU A 475 -40.10 -20.19 -38.44
CA GLU A 475 -39.08 -19.69 -39.37
C GLU A 475 -38.77 -18.18 -39.26
N PRO A 476 -39.74 -17.27 -39.01
CA PRO A 476 -39.46 -15.83 -38.87
C PRO A 476 -38.92 -15.43 -37.48
N MET A 477 -39.03 -16.33 -36.50
CA MET A 477 -38.51 -16.11 -35.16
C MET A 477 -37.20 -16.87 -35.05
N ASP A 478 -36.09 -16.22 -35.43
CA ASP A 478 -34.68 -16.68 -35.32
C ASP A 478 -34.24 -17.15 -33.90
N VAL A 479 -35.18 -17.28 -32.97
CA VAL A 479 -35.08 -17.87 -31.64
C VAL A 479 -35.43 -19.38 -31.65
N ALA A 480 -36.03 -19.90 -32.73
CA ALA A 480 -36.45 -21.29 -32.83
C ALA A 480 -35.31 -22.30 -32.58
N PRO A 481 -34.11 -22.16 -33.18
CA PRO A 481 -33.03 -23.12 -32.94
C PRO A 481 -32.55 -23.13 -31.48
N PHE A 482 -32.85 -22.05 -30.73
CA PHE A 482 -32.53 -21.89 -29.31
C PHE A 482 -33.42 -22.73 -28.39
N LEU A 483 -34.67 -22.96 -28.80
CA LEU A 483 -35.67 -23.70 -28.02
C LEU A 483 -35.86 -25.14 -28.53
N THR A 484 -35.65 -25.42 -29.82
CA THR A 484 -36.02 -26.71 -30.42
C THR A 484 -34.87 -27.69 -30.67
N HIS A 485 -33.61 -27.24 -30.78
CA HIS A 485 -32.52 -28.10 -31.26
C HIS A 485 -31.53 -28.62 -30.20
N GLY A 486 -31.80 -28.48 -28.91
CA GLY A 486 -31.23 -29.35 -27.87
C GLY A 486 -29.70 -29.39 -27.77
N LYS A 487 -28.97 -28.38 -28.27
CA LYS A 487 -27.50 -28.30 -28.12
C LYS A 487 -27.11 -27.30 -27.03
N TRP A 488 -27.56 -27.59 -25.81
CA TRP A 488 -27.17 -26.87 -24.58
C TRP A 488 -25.65 -26.74 -24.38
N LYS A 489 -24.87 -27.68 -24.93
CA LYS A 489 -23.40 -27.69 -24.90
C LYS A 489 -22.73 -26.53 -25.62
N SER A 490 -23.37 -25.89 -26.61
CA SER A 490 -22.75 -24.74 -27.29
C SER A 490 -22.85 -23.48 -26.43
N THR A 491 -24.00 -23.14 -25.86
CA THR A 491 -24.21 -21.84 -25.18
C THR A 491 -23.67 -21.76 -23.75
N THR A 492 -23.64 -22.86 -22.99
CA THR A 492 -23.09 -22.89 -21.61
C THR A 492 -21.58 -22.78 -21.57
N LEU A 493 -20.91 -23.22 -22.63
CA LEU A 493 -19.47 -23.32 -22.66
C LEU A 493 -18.78 -21.94 -22.66
N PRO A 494 -19.17 -20.93 -23.47
CA PRO A 494 -18.66 -19.56 -23.38
C PRO A 494 -18.81 -18.96 -21.97
N ILE A 495 -19.93 -19.25 -21.30
CA ILE A 495 -20.24 -18.77 -19.94
C ILE A 495 -19.33 -19.45 -18.92
N LEU A 496 -19.21 -20.79 -18.98
CA LEU A 496 -18.32 -21.55 -18.11
C LEU A 496 -16.86 -21.17 -18.35
N SER A 497 -16.43 -20.93 -19.59
CA SER A 497 -15.07 -20.49 -19.89
C SER A 497 -14.79 -19.06 -19.40
N PHE A 498 -15.78 -18.16 -19.48
CA PHE A 498 -15.68 -16.82 -18.90
C PHE A 498 -15.58 -16.89 -17.36
N ILE A 499 -16.40 -17.72 -16.71
CA ILE A 499 -16.39 -17.92 -15.26
C ILE A 499 -15.10 -18.64 -14.80
N LEU A 500 -14.61 -19.63 -15.54
CA LEU A 500 -13.34 -20.30 -15.26
C LEU A 500 -12.17 -19.29 -15.30
N LEU A 501 -12.16 -18.41 -16.30
CA LEU A 501 -11.19 -17.32 -16.41
C LEU A 501 -11.25 -16.35 -15.23
N LEU A 502 -12.46 -16.00 -14.77
CA LEU A 502 -12.66 -15.16 -13.59
C LEU A 502 -12.15 -15.85 -12.31
N ALA A 503 -12.36 -17.16 -12.17
CA ALA A 503 -11.92 -17.94 -11.01
C ALA A 503 -10.40 -18.20 -10.99
N MET A 504 -9.79 -18.48 -12.15
CA MET A 504 -8.37 -18.84 -12.27
C MET A 504 -7.42 -17.67 -12.03
N ARG A 505 -7.88 -16.43 -12.25
CA ARG A 505 -7.04 -15.23 -12.11
C ARG A 505 -7.08 -14.64 -10.68
N ARG A 506 -7.56 -15.41 -9.68
CA ARG A 506 -7.66 -15.09 -8.23
C ARG A 506 -6.39 -14.47 -7.61
N ASN A 507 -5.20 -14.79 -8.12
CA ASN A 507 -3.93 -14.24 -7.62
C ASN A 507 -3.46 -12.94 -8.30
N HIS A 508 -4.15 -12.46 -9.34
CA HIS A 508 -3.83 -11.19 -10.03
C HIS A 508 -4.99 -10.19 -10.10
N TRP A 509 -6.23 -10.56 -9.71
CA TRP A 509 -7.36 -9.62 -9.55
C TRP A 509 -7.44 -8.98 -8.16
N GLY A 510 -6.30 -8.81 -7.50
CA GLY A 510 -6.09 -7.65 -6.63
C GLY A 510 -6.10 -6.32 -7.40
N LEU A 511 -6.81 -6.23 -8.53
CA LEU A 511 -6.85 -5.09 -9.47
C LEU A 511 -8.27 -4.81 -9.99
N ILE A 512 -9.30 -5.30 -9.28
CA ILE A 512 -10.36 -4.39 -8.77
C ILE A 512 -10.19 -4.38 -7.25
N THR A 513 -8.98 -4.05 -6.79
CA THR A 513 -8.76 -3.71 -5.40
C THR A 513 -9.50 -2.44 -5.05
N TRP A 514 -9.76 -2.30 -3.77
CA TRP A 514 -10.20 -1.12 -3.02
C TRP A 514 -9.84 0.24 -3.68
N GLU A 515 -8.64 0.41 -4.28
CA GLU A 515 -8.23 1.61 -5.03
C GLU A 515 -9.09 1.94 -6.28
N HIS A 516 -9.60 0.94 -7.01
CA HIS A 516 -10.47 1.18 -8.17
C HIS A 516 -11.88 1.63 -7.75
N LEU A 517 -12.35 1.12 -6.61
CA LEU A 517 -13.63 1.50 -6.02
C LEU A 517 -13.55 2.89 -5.37
N THR A 518 -12.44 3.24 -4.73
CA THR A 518 -12.23 4.59 -4.15
C THR A 518 -11.93 5.64 -5.23
N VAL A 519 -11.29 5.29 -6.34
CA VAL A 519 -11.16 6.20 -7.50
C VAL A 519 -12.50 6.41 -8.20
N LEU A 520 -13.36 5.40 -8.34
CA LEU A 520 -14.73 5.59 -8.87
C LEU A 520 -15.64 6.40 -7.92
N ASP A 521 -15.43 6.29 -6.60
CA ASP A 521 -16.13 7.08 -5.58
C ASP A 521 -15.63 8.54 -5.54
N SER A 522 -14.35 8.79 -5.83
CA SER A 522 -13.81 10.16 -5.94
C SER A 522 -14.36 10.93 -7.16
N VAL A 523 -14.89 10.25 -8.17
CA VAL A 523 -15.58 10.89 -9.30
C VAL A 523 -17.02 11.31 -8.98
N LYS A 524 -17.61 10.93 -7.82
CA LYS A 524 -19.03 11.19 -7.47
C LYS A 524 -20.00 10.97 -8.65
N SER A 525 -19.68 10.06 -9.59
CA SER A 525 -20.49 9.95 -10.80
C SER A 525 -21.73 9.13 -10.51
N TRP A 526 -22.89 9.73 -10.79
CA TRP A 526 -24.20 9.08 -10.70
C TRP A 526 -24.21 7.73 -11.44
N SER A 527 -23.43 7.66 -12.52
CA SER A 527 -23.12 6.50 -13.34
C SER A 527 -22.83 5.25 -12.51
N TYR A 528 -21.85 5.26 -11.60
CA TYR A 528 -21.46 4.05 -10.87
C TYR A 528 -22.62 3.45 -10.05
N ARG A 529 -23.44 4.30 -9.41
CA ARG A 529 -24.63 3.86 -8.65
C ARG A 529 -25.72 3.34 -9.56
N THR A 530 -25.96 3.99 -10.71
CA THR A 530 -26.89 3.49 -11.74
C THR A 530 -26.42 2.13 -12.28
N TRP A 531 -25.11 1.91 -12.39
CA TRP A 531 -24.53 0.65 -12.87
C TRP A 531 -24.70 -0.49 -11.87
N CYS A 532 -24.52 -0.25 -10.56
CA CYS A 532 -24.79 -1.24 -9.51
C CYS A 532 -26.26 -1.65 -9.45
N ILE A 533 -27.15 -0.66 -9.57
CA ILE A 533 -28.61 -0.86 -9.50
C ILE A 533 -29.10 -1.59 -10.75
N ALA A 534 -28.63 -1.23 -11.94
CA ALA A 534 -29.04 -1.88 -13.20
C ALA A 534 -28.62 -3.35 -13.28
N GLY A 535 -27.38 -3.69 -12.88
CA GLY A 535 -26.89 -5.08 -12.89
C GLY A 535 -27.64 -5.97 -11.89
N SER A 536 -27.89 -5.46 -10.68
CA SER A 536 -28.67 -6.17 -9.66
C SER A 536 -30.14 -6.31 -10.06
N ALA A 537 -30.73 -5.26 -10.64
CA ALA A 537 -32.10 -5.29 -11.15
C ALA A 537 -32.27 -6.29 -12.30
N ALA A 538 -31.32 -6.38 -13.24
CA ALA A 538 -31.36 -7.36 -14.32
C ALA A 538 -31.32 -8.81 -13.78
N GLY A 539 -30.51 -9.08 -12.75
CA GLY A 539 -30.46 -10.38 -12.08
C GLY A 539 -31.76 -10.74 -11.36
N TRP A 540 -32.35 -9.77 -10.67
CA TRP A 540 -33.64 -9.95 -9.99
C TRP A 540 -34.81 -10.13 -10.96
N ILE A 541 -34.83 -9.42 -12.09
CA ILE A 541 -35.85 -9.58 -13.14
C ILE A 541 -35.79 -11.00 -13.73
N LEU A 542 -34.58 -11.50 -14.02
CA LEU A 542 -34.36 -12.85 -14.51
C LEU A 542 -34.84 -13.92 -13.53
N PHE A 543 -34.52 -13.75 -12.25
CA PHE A 543 -34.96 -14.64 -11.18
C PHE A 543 -36.49 -14.60 -10.98
N TRP A 544 -37.09 -13.41 -11.06
CA TRP A 544 -38.51 -13.19 -10.86
C TRP A 544 -39.37 -13.77 -11.99
N GLU A 545 -38.95 -13.62 -13.25
CA GLU A 545 -39.64 -14.25 -14.39
C GLU A 545 -39.54 -15.78 -14.33
N ALA A 546 -38.42 -16.33 -13.86
CA ALA A 546 -38.29 -17.76 -13.61
C ALA A 546 -39.22 -18.25 -12.48
N ILE A 547 -39.43 -17.46 -11.42
CA ILE A 547 -40.37 -17.77 -10.33
C ILE A 547 -41.82 -17.77 -10.81
N LYS A 548 -42.25 -16.76 -11.57
CA LYS A 548 -43.62 -16.70 -12.11
C LYS A 548 -43.98 -17.94 -12.93
N PHE A 549 -43.00 -18.45 -13.69
CA PHE A 549 -43.12 -19.68 -14.46
C PHE A 549 -43.37 -20.90 -13.55
N TRP A 550 -42.58 -21.07 -12.48
CA TRP A 550 -42.66 -22.22 -11.59
C TRP A 550 -43.93 -22.28 -10.73
N PHE A 551 -44.49 -21.12 -10.39
CA PHE A 551 -45.66 -21.03 -9.50
C PHE A 551 -46.99 -20.75 -10.21
N HIS A 552 -47.04 -20.84 -11.54
CA HIS A 552 -48.26 -20.69 -12.36
C HIS A 552 -49.10 -19.45 -12.01
N VAL A 553 -48.45 -18.31 -11.77
CA VAL A 553 -49.13 -17.07 -11.34
C VAL A 553 -50.04 -16.54 -12.47
N PRO A 554 -51.36 -16.33 -12.25
CA PRO A 554 -52.29 -15.92 -13.31
C PRO A 554 -52.15 -14.44 -13.69
N PHE A 555 -52.43 -14.11 -14.96
CA PHE A 555 -52.47 -12.75 -15.48
C PHE A 555 -53.92 -12.20 -15.44
N ASN A 556 -54.13 -11.03 -14.85
CA ASN A 556 -55.39 -10.29 -15.00
C ASN A 556 -55.24 -9.27 -16.14
N TYR A 557 -55.99 -9.46 -17.23
CA TYR A 557 -56.10 -8.46 -18.30
C TYR A 557 -57.47 -7.79 -18.23
N THR A 558 -57.50 -6.49 -17.97
CA THR A 558 -58.72 -5.68 -18.00
C THR A 558 -58.98 -5.21 -19.43
N GLY A 559 -59.63 -6.06 -20.23
CA GLY A 559 -60.10 -5.74 -21.57
C GLY A 559 -61.36 -6.55 -21.87
N SER A 560 -62.47 -5.85 -22.06
CA SER A 560 -63.83 -6.39 -22.15
C SER A 560 -64.01 -7.40 -23.29
N VAL A 561 -64.12 -8.68 -22.95
CA VAL A 561 -65.02 -9.63 -23.63
C VAL A 561 -65.53 -10.59 -22.56
N ASP A 562 -66.85 -10.68 -22.44
CA ASP A 562 -67.57 -11.64 -21.60
C ASP A 562 -67.19 -13.07 -22.01
N ASP A 563 -66.29 -13.68 -21.24
CA ASP A 563 -66.32 -15.09 -20.88
C ASP A 563 -65.17 -15.33 -19.90
N GLY A 564 -65.49 -15.91 -18.73
CA GLY A 564 -64.56 -16.16 -17.62
C GLY A 564 -63.44 -17.16 -17.96
N ILE A 565 -62.50 -16.76 -18.80
CA ILE A 565 -61.30 -17.52 -19.14
C ILE A 565 -60.11 -16.89 -18.43
N THR A 566 -59.72 -17.47 -17.31
CA THR A 566 -58.40 -17.24 -16.71
C THR A 566 -57.35 -17.93 -17.58
N LEU A 567 -56.52 -17.16 -18.29
CA LEU A 567 -55.38 -17.69 -19.05
C LEU A 567 -54.24 -18.02 -18.07
N TYR A 568 -53.97 -19.30 -17.88
CA TYR A 568 -52.71 -19.75 -17.29
C TYR A 568 -51.66 -19.86 -18.39
N HIS A 569 -50.39 -19.57 -18.07
CA HIS A 569 -49.28 -19.84 -18.96
C HIS A 569 -49.34 -21.30 -19.41
N THR A 570 -49.70 -21.48 -20.68
CA THR A 570 -49.61 -22.67 -21.53
C THR A 570 -48.98 -23.92 -20.90
N ASP A 571 -49.66 -25.06 -21.08
CA ASP A 571 -49.17 -26.42 -20.88
C ASP A 571 -47.90 -26.68 -21.74
N LEU A 572 -46.78 -26.12 -21.31
CA LEU A 572 -45.46 -26.16 -21.96
C LEU A 572 -44.67 -27.42 -21.60
N SER A 573 -45.26 -28.33 -20.83
CA SER A 573 -44.71 -29.65 -20.46
C SER A 573 -44.37 -30.54 -21.67
N ARG A 574 -44.78 -30.14 -22.88
CA ARG A 574 -44.48 -30.82 -24.15
C ARG A 574 -43.29 -30.23 -24.93
N PHE A 575 -42.65 -29.14 -24.47
CA PHE A 575 -41.45 -28.61 -25.12
C PHE A 575 -40.19 -29.29 -24.58
N PRO A 576 -39.45 -30.07 -25.38
CA PRO A 576 -38.21 -30.68 -24.94
C PRO A 576 -37.16 -29.59 -24.65
N ASN A 577 -36.43 -29.72 -23.54
CA ASN A 577 -35.31 -28.86 -23.11
C ASN A 577 -35.66 -27.45 -22.57
N LEU A 578 -36.95 -27.08 -22.43
CA LEU A 578 -37.35 -25.82 -21.77
C LEU A 578 -36.91 -25.79 -20.30
N PHE A 579 -36.94 -26.96 -19.65
CA PHE A 579 -36.53 -27.15 -18.26
C PHE A 579 -35.05 -26.79 -18.03
N ASP A 580 -34.18 -27.14 -18.98
CA ASP A 580 -32.74 -26.84 -18.91
C ASP A 580 -32.47 -25.33 -19.06
N ILE A 581 -33.25 -24.64 -19.90
CA ILE A 581 -33.18 -23.18 -20.09
C ILE A 581 -33.50 -22.40 -18.83
N LEU A 582 -34.53 -22.84 -18.13
CA LEU A 582 -34.93 -22.21 -16.88
C LEU A 582 -33.89 -22.49 -15.79
N TRP A 583 -33.38 -23.72 -15.69
CA TRP A 583 -32.33 -24.06 -14.73
C TRP A 583 -31.02 -23.31 -14.96
N GLY A 584 -30.53 -23.24 -16.20
CA GLY A 584 -29.30 -22.51 -16.52
C GLY A 584 -29.43 -21.01 -16.24
N SER A 585 -30.61 -20.44 -16.46
CA SER A 585 -30.90 -19.02 -16.18
C SER A 585 -30.98 -18.75 -14.67
N ILE A 586 -31.60 -19.65 -13.89
CA ILE A 586 -31.67 -19.56 -12.43
C ILE A 586 -30.26 -19.66 -11.82
N ILE A 587 -29.46 -20.64 -12.24
CA ILE A 587 -28.10 -20.84 -11.72
C ILE A 587 -27.23 -19.61 -12.04
N SER A 588 -27.31 -19.10 -13.28
CA SER A 588 -26.57 -17.90 -13.69
C SER A 588 -27.00 -16.66 -12.89
N GLY A 589 -28.30 -16.49 -12.63
CA GLY A 589 -28.83 -15.41 -11.80
C GLY A 589 -28.36 -15.47 -10.35
N ILE A 590 -28.39 -16.67 -9.74
CA ILE A 590 -27.91 -16.89 -8.36
C ILE A 590 -26.41 -16.60 -8.25
N PHE A 591 -25.59 -17.11 -9.18
CA PHE A 591 -24.16 -16.82 -9.17
C PHE A 591 -23.88 -15.32 -9.36
N MET A 592 -24.67 -14.62 -10.17
CA MET A 592 -24.53 -13.18 -10.35
C MET A 592 -24.89 -12.41 -9.07
N ILE A 593 -25.98 -12.79 -8.39
CA ILE A 593 -26.39 -12.20 -7.10
C ILE A 593 -25.33 -12.48 -6.02
N CYS A 594 -24.82 -13.71 -5.93
CA CYS A 594 -23.78 -14.08 -4.97
C CYS A 594 -22.47 -13.33 -5.25
N TRP A 595 -22.06 -13.24 -6.51
CA TRP A 595 -20.87 -12.50 -6.94
C TRP A 595 -21.00 -11.02 -6.59
N TRP A 596 -22.10 -10.38 -6.97
CA TRP A 596 -22.34 -8.97 -6.67
C TRP A 596 -22.46 -8.70 -5.17
N SER A 597 -23.18 -9.54 -4.42
CA SER A 597 -23.34 -9.40 -2.97
C SER A 597 -21.99 -9.51 -2.27
N PHE A 598 -21.16 -10.49 -2.64
CA PHE A 598 -19.81 -10.68 -2.08
C PHE A 598 -18.94 -9.41 -2.18
N TRP A 599 -18.99 -8.71 -3.33
CA TRP A 599 -18.24 -7.46 -3.53
C TRP A 599 -18.90 -6.24 -2.89
N THR A 600 -20.23 -6.20 -2.83
CA THR A 600 -20.99 -5.12 -2.17
C THR A 600 -20.83 -5.15 -0.64
N PHE A 601 -20.70 -6.32 -0.03
CA PHE A 601 -20.47 -6.45 1.42
C PHE A 601 -19.05 -6.08 1.85
N GLN A 602 -18.04 -6.23 0.99
CA GLN A 602 -16.71 -5.65 1.26
C GLN A 602 -16.68 -4.12 1.18
N TYR A 603 -17.60 -3.50 0.42
CA TYR A 603 -17.69 -2.04 0.22
C TYR A 603 -18.12 -1.26 1.48
N ARG A 604 -18.79 -1.90 2.46
CA ARG A 604 -19.22 -1.25 3.71
C ARG A 604 -18.30 -1.46 4.91
N GLY A 605 -17.05 -1.86 4.69
CA GLY A 605 -16.04 -1.85 5.76
C GLY A 605 -16.30 -2.86 6.88
N VAL A 606 -16.96 -3.99 6.60
CA VAL A 606 -16.93 -5.14 7.52
C VAL A 606 -15.63 -5.92 7.29
N VAL A 607 -14.52 -5.28 7.65
CA VAL A 607 -13.40 -6.03 8.19
C VAL A 607 -13.96 -6.69 9.44
N TRP A 608 -13.84 -8.00 9.57
CA TRP A 608 -14.11 -8.72 10.82
C TRP A 608 -13.16 -8.20 11.90
N LYS A 609 -13.45 -7.02 12.45
CA LYS A 609 -12.85 -6.49 13.67
C LYS A 609 -13.47 -7.26 14.81
N LYS A 610 -12.61 -7.84 15.65
CA LYS A 610 -12.96 -8.67 16.82
C LYS A 610 -13.69 -7.91 17.94
N GLU A 611 -14.13 -6.68 17.69
CA GLU A 611 -14.56 -5.69 18.69
C GLU A 611 -15.98 -5.14 18.47
N LEU A 612 -16.71 -5.57 17.43
CA LEU A 612 -18.14 -5.31 17.30
C LEU A 612 -18.94 -6.50 17.83
N LYS A 613 -19.07 -6.57 19.16
CA LYS A 613 -20.24 -7.21 19.76
C LYS A 613 -21.39 -6.21 19.65
N GLU A 614 -22.44 -6.64 18.94
CA GLU A 614 -23.79 -6.04 18.84
C GLU A 614 -24.11 -5.14 17.62
N GLY A 615 -25.13 -5.60 16.86
CA GLY A 615 -25.92 -4.86 15.86
C GLY A 615 -25.76 -5.35 14.41
N VAL A 616 -26.72 -5.96 13.71
CA VAL A 616 -28.13 -6.29 13.98
C VAL A 616 -28.46 -7.60 13.24
N VAL A 617 -28.67 -8.68 13.97
CA VAL A 617 -29.48 -9.83 13.54
C VAL A 617 -30.57 -9.91 14.59
N VAL A 618 -31.81 -9.54 14.25
CA VAL A 618 -32.94 -9.77 15.14
C VAL A 618 -33.39 -11.20 14.91
N TRP A 619 -33.12 -12.07 15.88
CA TRP A 619 -33.73 -13.39 15.97
C TRP A 619 -35.14 -13.22 16.52
N PHE A 620 -36.15 -13.68 15.78
CA PHE A 620 -37.49 -13.88 16.28
C PHE A 620 -37.99 -15.25 15.81
N ASP A 621 -38.33 -16.13 16.74
CA ASP A 621 -38.96 -17.44 16.54
C ASP A 621 -38.39 -18.32 15.41
N GLY A 622 -37.07 -18.53 15.40
CA GLY A 622 -36.46 -19.68 14.71
C GLY A 622 -36.35 -19.60 13.18
N PHE A 623 -36.65 -18.47 12.54
CA PHE A 623 -36.39 -18.26 11.10
C PHE A 623 -35.53 -17.01 10.85
N VAL A 624 -34.62 -17.10 9.87
CA VAL A 624 -33.77 -15.98 9.41
C VAL A 624 -34.51 -15.18 8.35
N GLN A 625 -34.82 -13.91 8.62
CA GLN A 625 -35.40 -12.99 7.63
C GLN A 625 -34.30 -12.06 7.08
N VAL A 626 -33.99 -12.17 5.79
CA VAL A 626 -33.13 -11.22 5.07
C VAL A 626 -34.03 -10.11 4.52
N GLY A 627 -34.07 -8.96 5.21
CA GLY A 627 -34.84 -7.80 4.76
C GLY A 627 -34.19 -7.11 3.57
N GLY A 628 -34.89 -7.09 2.44
CA GLY A 628 -34.66 -6.11 1.38
C GLY A 628 -35.02 -4.71 1.88
N VAL A 629 -34.20 -3.72 1.53
CA VAL A 629 -34.46 -2.31 1.81
C VAL A 629 -35.46 -1.81 0.76
N CYS A 630 -36.62 -1.30 1.22
CA CYS A 630 -37.48 -0.41 0.42
C CYS A 630 -36.72 0.84 -0.01
#